data_AF-A0A3C1M4B1-F1
#
_entry.id   AF-A0A3C1M4B1-F1
#
_cell.length_a   1.000
_cell.length_b   1.000
_cell.length_c   1.000
_cell.angle_alpha   90.00
_cell.angle_beta   90.00
_cell.angle_gamma   90.00
#
_symmetry.space_group_name_H-M   'P 1'
#
loop_
_entity.id
_entity.type
_entity.pdbx_description
1 polymer ?
#
loop_
_entity_poly.entity_id
_entity_poly.type
_entity_poly.pdbx_seq_one_letter_code
_entity_poly.pdbx_strand_id
1 'polypeptide(L)' 'MDYKTAGVDIAAGYDLVRRIGGDVARTFRPGVLGGLGGFGGCFELPAGYRQPVLVAGTDGVGT' A
#
# COMPACT_ATOMS: atom_id res chain seq x y z
N MET A 1 -12.77 0.24 26.20
CA MET A 1 -13.26 -0.30 24.91
C MET A 1 -12.02 -0.68 24.12
N ASP A 2 -11.84 -1.97 23.82
CA ASP A 2 -10.66 -2.47 23.09
C ASP A 2 -10.94 -2.38 21.59
N TYR A 3 -10.01 -1.81 20.81
CA TYR A 3 -10.12 -1.73 19.34
C TYR A 3 -10.35 -3.10 18.69
N LYS A 4 -9.84 -4.16 19.32
CA LYS A 4 -10.05 -5.54 18.89
C LYS A 4 -11.50 -5.97 18.95
N THR A 5 -12.27 -5.46 19.92
CA THR A 5 -13.72 -5.73 20.03
C THR A 5 -14.54 -5.07 18.92
N ALA A 6 -13.97 -4.09 18.21
CA ALA A 6 -14.52 -3.51 16.99
C ALA A 6 -14.02 -4.24 15.71
N GLY A 7 -13.31 -5.37 15.86
CA GLY A 7 -12.78 -6.18 14.75
C GLY A 7 -11.40 -5.76 14.25
N VAL A 8 -10.70 -4.86 14.95
CA VAL A 8 -9.39 -4.35 14.52
C VAL A 8 -8.27 -4.93 15.39
N ASP A 9 -7.50 -5.87 14.83
CA ASP A 9 -6.29 -6.41 15.47
C ASP A 9 -5.03 -5.74 14.92
N ILE A 10 -4.52 -4.77 15.69
CA ILE A 10 -3.35 -3.98 15.32
C ILE A 10 -2.08 -4.85 15.28
N ALA A 11 -1.93 -5.79 16.20
CA ALA A 11 -0.75 -6.65 16.28
C ALA A 11 -0.70 -7.58 15.06
N ALA A 12 -1.84 -8.18 14.68
CA ALA A 12 -1.94 -8.98 13.47
C ALA A 12 -1.59 -8.17 12.20
N GLY A 13 -2.01 -6.90 12.15
CA GLY A 13 -1.64 -5.99 11.06
C GLY A 13 -0.12 -5.78 10.94
N TYR A 14 0.55 -5.48 12.06
CA TYR A 14 2.01 -5.30 12.06
C TYR A 14 2.77 -6.59 11.72
N ASP A 15 2.31 -7.73 12.21
CA ASP A 15 2.93 -9.03 11.91
C ASP A 15 2.84 -9.35 10.41
N LEU A 16 1.70 -9.08 9.77
CA LEU A 16 1.56 -9.25 8.34
C LEU A 16 2.53 -8.36 7.56
N VAL A 17 2.60 -7.07 7.90
CA VAL A 17 3.51 -6.10 7.25
C VAL A 17 4.96 -6.58 7.33
N ARG A 18 5.41 -7.12 8.48
CA ARG A 18 6.75 -7.69 8.62
C ARG A 18 6.98 -8.89 7.71
N ARG A 19 6.00 -9.80 7.60
CA ARG A 19 6.11 -11.02 6.78
C ARG A 19 6.20 -10.73 5.29
N ILE A 20 5.40 -9.80 4.78
CA ILE A 20 5.35 -9.49 3.34
C ILE A 20 6.40 -8.48 2.88
N GLY A 21 7.13 -7.86 3.82
CA GLY A 21 8.02 -6.74 3.52
C GLY A 21 9.05 -7.04 2.42
N GLY A 22 9.61 -8.25 2.40
CA GLY A 22 10.55 -8.68 1.35
C GLY A 22 9.90 -8.78 -0.03
N ASP A 23 8.70 -9.36 -0.11
CA ASP A 23 7.98 -9.50 -1.37
C ASP A 23 7.51 -8.15 -1.91
N VAL A 24 7.05 -7.26 -1.03
CA VAL A 24 6.66 -5.89 -1.42
C VAL A 24 7.88 -5.10 -1.91
N ALA A 25 9.01 -5.16 -1.20
CA ALA A 25 10.24 -4.46 -1.58
C ALA A 25 10.75 -4.85 -2.97
N ARG A 26 10.56 -6.12 -3.37
CA ARG A 26 10.93 -6.60 -4.73
C ARG A 26 10.15 -5.94 -5.86
N THR A 27 9.02 -5.29 -5.56
CA THR A 27 8.20 -4.58 -6.55
C THR A 27 8.54 -3.08 -6.66
N PHE A 28 9.48 -2.58 -5.87
CA PHE A 28 9.85 -1.18 -5.87
C PHE A 28 10.43 -0.77 -7.23
N ARG A 29 10.01 0.40 -7.69
CA ARG A 29 10.40 0.99 -8.98
C ARG A 29 10.60 2.49 -8.82
N PRO A 30 11.27 3.16 -9.77
CA PRO A 30 11.39 4.61 -9.78
C PRO A 30 10.02 5.28 -9.63
N GLY A 31 9.95 6.25 -8.73
CA GLY A 31 8.73 6.97 -8.36
C GLY A 31 8.16 6.55 -7.00
N VAL A 32 8.45 5.36 -6.46
CA VAL A 32 8.01 5.01 -5.09
C VAL A 32 8.67 5.93 -4.07
N LEU A 33 7.86 6.58 -3.24
CA LEU A 33 8.32 7.46 -2.17
C LEU A 33 8.02 6.82 -0.81
N GLY A 34 9.07 6.47 -0.05
CA GLY A 34 8.96 5.85 1.27
C GLY A 34 8.84 4.32 1.24
N GLY A 35 8.10 3.76 2.21
CA GLY A 35 7.93 2.31 2.38
C GLY A 35 6.69 1.95 3.21
N LEU A 36 6.56 0.68 3.58
CA LEU A 36 5.44 0.19 4.40
C LEU A 36 5.50 0.72 5.83
N GLY A 37 4.33 1.00 6.43
CA GLY A 37 4.19 1.43 7.82
C GLY A 37 3.86 2.92 8.02
N GLY A 38 3.82 3.71 6.95
CA GLY A 38 3.26 5.06 6.95
C GLY A 38 1.73 5.09 6.82
N PHE A 39 1.13 6.28 6.96
CA PHE A 39 -0.32 6.48 6.80
C PHE A 39 -0.82 6.18 5.37
N GLY A 40 0.03 6.40 4.36
CA GLY A 40 -0.30 6.14 2.96
C GLY A 40 0.94 5.80 2.14
N GLY A 41 0.70 5.20 0.97
CA GLY A 41 1.71 5.01 -0.06
C GLY A 41 1.78 6.22 -0.98
N CYS A 42 2.99 6.61 -1.38
CA CYS A 42 3.22 7.75 -2.27
C CYS A 42 4.00 7.30 -3.51
N PHE A 43 3.63 7.86 -4.66
CA PHE A 43 4.30 7.62 -5.94
C PHE A 43 4.43 8.93 -6.72
N GLU A 44 5.65 9.28 -7.09
CA GLU A 44 5.97 10.43 -7.94
C GLU A 44 5.65 10.10 -9.40
N LEU A 45 4.91 10.99 -10.06
CA LEU A 45 4.62 10.89 -11.49
C LEU A 45 5.89 11.22 -12.28
N PRO A 46 6.32 10.39 -13.25
CA PRO A 46 7.52 10.68 -14.01
C PRO A 46 7.33 11.93 -14.89
N ALA A 47 8.45 12.60 -15.18
CA ALA A 47 8.46 13.79 -16.03
C ALA A 47 8.03 13.47 -17.47
N GLY A 48 7.59 14.49 -18.20
CA GLY A 48 7.25 14.41 -19.62
C GLY A 48 5.74 14.38 -19.93
N TYR A 49 4.89 14.20 -18.92
CA TYR A 49 3.44 14.40 -19.09
C TYR A 49 3.08 15.89 -19.06
N ARG A 50 2.30 16.35 -20.04
CA ARG A 50 1.80 17.73 -20.08
C ARG A 50 0.50 17.92 -19.28
N GLN A 51 -0.44 17.00 -19.44
CA GLN A 51 -1.76 17.00 -18.78
C GLN A 51 -2.18 15.55 -18.52
N PRO A 52 -1.58 14.90 -17.50
CA PRO A 52 -1.82 13.48 -17.25
C PRO A 52 -3.25 13.25 -16.74
N VAL A 53 -3.86 12.16 -17.21
CA VAL A 53 -5.11 11.63 -16.65
C VAL A 53 -4.77 10.35 -15.90
N LEU A 54 -5.17 10.29 -14.63
CA LEU A 54 -4.98 9.10 -13.79
C LEU A 54 -6.22 8.21 -13.90
N VAL A 55 -5.98 6.92 -14.16
CA VAL A 55 -7.03 5.90 -14.19
C VAL A 55 -6.79 4.94 -13.03
N ALA A 56 -7.83 4.70 -12.24
CA ALA A 56 -7.82 3.76 -11.13
C ALA A 56 -8.99 2.79 -11.27
N GLY A 57 -8.81 1.57 -10.78
CA GLY A 57 -9.83 0.52 -10.78
C GLY A 57 -9.74 -0.31 -9.50
N THR A 58 -10.87 -0.92 -9.14
CA THR A 58 -10.97 -1.87 -8.04
C THR A 58 -11.65 -3.12 -8.59
N ASP A 59 -11.12 -4.29 -8.27
CA ASP A 59 -11.66 -5.57 -8.73
C ASP A 59 -11.57 -6.63 -7.62
N GLY A 60 -12.55 -7.53 -7.60
CA GLY A 60 -12.62 -8.66 -6.67
C GLY A 60 -12.28 -9.98 -7.37
N VAL A 61 -11.90 -11.01 -6.60
CA VAL A 61 -11.49 -12.30 -7.19
C VAL A 61 -12.68 -13.07 -7.80
N GLY A 62 -13.90 -12.88 -7.29
CA GLY A 62 -15.07 -13.70 -7.65
C GLY A 62 -15.16 -15.00 -6.85
N THR A 63 -16.11 -15.87 -7.21
CA THR A 63 -16.34 -17.20 -6.61
C THR A 63 -15.50 -18.28 -7.26
#